data_AF-A0A1W7R8J9-F1
#
_entry.id   AF-A0A1W7R8J9-F1
#
_cell.length_a   1.000
_cell.length_b   1.000
_cell.length_c   1.000
_cell.angle_alpha   90.00
_cell.angle_beta   90.00
_cell.angle_gamma   90.00
#
_symmetry.space_group_name_H-M   'P 1'
#
loop_
_entity.id
_entity.type
_entity.pdbx_description
1 polymer ?
#
loop_
_entity_poly.entity_id
_entity_poly.type
_entity_poly.pdbx_seq_one_letter_code
_entity_poly.pdbx_strand_id
1 'polypeptide(L)'
;LCDDCFSGFLQWREDQKASTEPNQNESKCALQRDVDELKSKVEAIMSVLGSSTTCHSDNTSDMRHSTPRSSPQRETISHTAMSHVPDVTRSPQSTSSSNTSDDSFALLLTNIDASVSETDVQRLVSRCLGACDGDCKNVRKFVPRWVDYDNLDYVSFKVVLSKKWKPSAMTSSTWPKNVKFREFVRKQCTWKPDIM
;
A
#
# COMPACT_ATOMS: atom_id res chain seq x y z
N LEU A 1 2.39 -4.79 -35.48
CA LEU A 1 3.62 -3.97 -35.54
C LEU A 1 4.36 -4.40 -36.79
N CYS A 2 4.85 -3.47 -37.60
CA CYS A 2 5.76 -3.81 -38.70
C CYS A 2 7.19 -3.98 -38.17
N ASP A 3 8.01 -4.72 -38.91
CA ASP A 3 9.40 -5.05 -38.54
C ASP A 3 10.29 -3.80 -38.37
N ASP A 4 9.95 -2.71 -39.06
CA ASP A 4 10.63 -1.41 -38.92
C ASP A 4 10.39 -0.78 -37.53
N CYS A 5 9.18 -0.90 -36.99
CA CYS A 5 8.88 -0.41 -35.63
C CYS A 5 9.61 -1.24 -34.57
N PHE A 6 9.80 -2.53 -34.81
CA PHE A 6 10.50 -3.42 -33.89
C PHE A 6 12.01 -3.14 -33.87
N SER A 7 12.61 -2.93 -35.05
CA SER A 7 14.02 -2.58 -35.19
C SER A 7 14.34 -1.23 -34.55
N GLY A 8 13.46 -0.22 -34.72
CA GLY A 8 13.61 1.07 -34.05
C GLY A 8 13.55 0.99 -32.52
N PHE A 9 12.71 0.09 -31.98
CA PHE A 9 12.63 -0.13 -30.53
C PHE A 9 13.88 -0.83 -29.97
N LEU A 10 14.46 -1.78 -30.70
CA LEU A 10 15.71 -2.44 -30.28
C LEU A 10 16.89 -1.48 -30.27
N GLN A 11 17.02 -0.64 -31.30
CA GLN A 11 18.07 0.40 -31.38
C GLN A 11 17.96 1.39 -30.21
N TRP A 12 16.76 1.89 -29.93
CA TRP A 12 16.53 2.80 -28.79
C TRP A 12 16.94 2.16 -27.45
N ARG A 13 16.72 0.85 -27.29
CA ARG A 13 17.09 0.13 -26.06
C ARG A 13 18.61 -0.04 -25.92
N GLU A 14 19.35 -0.17 -27.03
CA GLU A 14 20.80 -0.20 -27.03
C GLU A 14 21.40 1.17 -26.72
N ASP A 15 20.83 2.24 -27.28
CA ASP A 15 21.28 3.61 -27.03
C ASP A 15 21.12 4.00 -25.54
N GLN A 16 20.06 3.53 -24.87
CA GLN A 16 19.85 3.71 -23.42
C GLN A 16 20.88 2.95 -22.57
N LYS A 17 21.35 1.78 -23.04
CA LYS A 17 22.38 1.01 -22.34
C LYS A 17 23.76 1.65 -22.47
N ALA A 18 24.04 2.32 -23.60
CA ALA A 18 25.30 3.03 -23.81
C ALA A 18 25.41 4.34 -22.99
N SER A 19 24.28 4.93 -22.57
CA SER A 19 24.28 6.22 -21.86
C SER A 19 24.25 6.11 -20.32
N THR A 20 24.27 4.90 -19.74
CA THR A 20 24.20 4.71 -18.29
C THR A 20 25.56 4.37 -17.69
N GLU A 21 26.51 5.30 -17.76
CA GLU A 21 27.48 5.46 -16.67
C GLU A 21 26.96 6.57 -15.75
N PRO A 22 26.43 6.27 -14.56
CA PRO A 22 26.06 7.31 -13.63
C PRO A 22 27.33 7.99 -13.11
N ASN A 23 27.49 9.27 -13.42
CA ASN A 23 28.50 10.13 -12.87
C ASN A 23 28.35 10.20 -11.34
N GLN A 24 29.02 9.29 -10.63
CA GLN A 24 28.90 9.04 -9.19
C GLN A 24 29.18 10.28 -8.31
N ASN A 25 29.77 11.32 -8.88
CA ASN A 25 30.12 12.55 -8.16
C ASN A 25 28.90 13.43 -7.84
N GLU A 26 27.84 13.39 -8.64
CA GLU A 26 26.70 14.29 -8.45
C GLU A 26 25.76 13.82 -7.32
N SER A 27 25.51 12.52 -7.22
CA SER A 27 24.70 11.91 -6.15
C SER A 27 25.38 12.01 -4.78
N LYS A 28 26.71 11.98 -4.74
CA LYS A 28 27.50 12.14 -3.51
C LYS A 28 27.38 13.56 -2.93
N CYS A 29 27.35 14.58 -3.80
CA CYS A 29 27.18 15.98 -3.39
C CYS A 29 25.77 16.29 -2.86
N ALA A 30 24.74 15.66 -3.42
CA ALA A 30 23.36 15.85 -2.94
C ALA A 30 23.16 15.24 -1.54
N LEU A 31 23.59 13.98 -1.34
CA LEU A 31 23.51 13.31 -0.05
C LEU A 31 24.35 14.00 1.03
N GLN A 32 25.50 14.55 0.66
CA GLN A 32 26.35 15.29 1.61
C GLN A 32 25.66 16.56 2.12
N ARG A 33 24.99 17.31 1.24
CA ARG A 33 24.20 18.50 1.64
C ARG A 33 23.07 18.14 2.59
N ASP A 34 22.34 17.07 2.31
CA ASP A 34 21.23 16.62 3.17
C ASP A 34 21.73 16.19 4.57
N VAL A 35 22.90 15.55 4.63
CA VAL A 35 23.55 15.16 5.91
C VAL A 35 23.98 16.38 6.71
N ASP A 36 24.55 17.39 6.06
CA ASP A 36 25.02 18.59 6.75
C ASP A 36 23.85 19.48 7.22
N GLU A 37 22.77 19.56 6.44
CA GLU A 37 21.51 20.21 6.86
C GLU A 37 20.89 19.49 8.06
N LEU A 38 20.89 18.15 8.04
CA LEU A 38 20.35 17.36 9.14
C LEU A 38 21.16 17.56 10.43
N LYS A 39 22.50 17.56 10.35
CA LYS A 39 23.37 17.84 11.51
C LYS A 39 23.08 19.21 12.11
N SER A 40 22.96 20.24 11.27
CA SER A 40 22.64 21.60 11.72
C SER A 40 21.28 21.67 12.46
N LYS A 41 20.25 20.97 11.94
CA LYS A 41 18.94 20.90 12.60
C LYS A 41 19.01 20.18 13.96
N VAL A 42 19.80 19.11 14.06
CA VAL A 42 19.98 18.37 15.33
C VAL A 42 20.71 19.24 16.35
N GLU A 43 21.77 19.95 15.96
CA GLU A 43 22.47 20.89 16.85
C GLU A 43 21.54 21.99 17.35
N ALA A 44 20.69 22.55 16.48
CA ALA A 44 19.71 23.55 16.87
C ALA A 44 18.71 23.00 17.91
N ILE A 45 18.20 21.78 17.71
CA ILE A 45 17.29 21.13 18.68
C ILE A 45 18.01 20.90 20.01
N MET A 46 19.25 20.39 19.98
CA MET A 46 20.04 20.18 21.20
C MET A 46 20.31 21.48 21.96
N SER A 47 20.53 22.59 21.24
CA SER A 47 20.70 23.91 21.86
C SER A 47 19.42 24.42 22.52
N VAL A 48 18.25 24.19 21.90
CA VAL A 48 16.94 24.55 22.48
C VAL A 48 16.64 23.73 23.72
N LEU A 49 16.92 22.42 23.67
CA LEU A 49 16.72 21.52 24.81
C LEU A 49 17.70 21.83 25.97
N GLY A 50 18.96 22.14 25.67
CA GLY A 50 19.94 22.56 26.68
C GLY A 50 19.61 23.88 27.35
N SER A 51 18.90 24.78 26.65
CA SER A 51 18.41 26.05 27.22
C SER A 51 17.15 25.86 28.08
N SER A 52 16.46 24.72 27.97
CA SER A 52 15.17 24.46 28.62
C SER A 52 15.29 23.77 29.99
N THR A 53 16.48 23.39 30.45
CA THR A 53 16.67 22.70 31.74
C THR A 53 16.95 23.63 32.94
N THR A 54 16.81 24.95 32.79
CA THR A 54 17.16 25.92 33.85
C THR A 54 15.95 26.61 34.51
N CYS A 55 14.73 26.12 34.33
CA CYS A 55 13.58 26.70 35.04
C CYS A 55 12.47 25.68 35.35
N HIS A 56 12.62 24.96 36.46
CA HIS A 56 11.45 24.50 37.21
C HIS A 56 11.58 24.88 38.69
N SER A 57 10.91 25.99 38.99
CA SER A 57 10.50 26.43 40.32
C SER A 57 9.32 25.59 40.80
N ASP A 58 9.27 25.36 42.11
CA ASP A 58 8.14 24.84 42.87
C ASP A 58 6.80 25.51 42.52
N ASN A 59 5.71 24.74 42.42
CA ASN A 59 4.64 24.74 43.43
C ASN A 59 3.40 23.92 43.03
N THR A 60 2.82 23.35 44.08
CA THR A 60 1.53 22.69 44.25
C THR A 60 0.31 23.41 43.65
N SER A 61 -0.64 22.67 43.05
CA SER A 61 -2.08 22.77 43.38
C SER A 61 -2.91 21.63 42.78
N ASP A 62 -3.83 21.12 43.61
CA ASP A 62 -4.86 20.14 43.29
C ASP A 62 -5.73 20.53 42.08
N MET A 63 -5.86 19.63 41.09
CA MET A 63 -7.00 19.63 40.17
C MET A 63 -7.77 18.31 40.26
N ARG A 64 -8.90 18.39 40.96
CA ARG A 64 -9.95 17.37 40.99
C ARG A 64 -10.73 17.41 39.68
N HIS A 65 -10.87 16.27 39.00
CA HIS A 65 -11.82 16.12 37.89
C HIS A 65 -12.90 15.10 38.25
N SER A 66 -14.14 15.57 38.35
CA SER A 66 -15.33 14.77 38.59
C SER A 66 -15.83 14.11 37.29
N THR A 67 -16.13 12.81 37.36
CA THR A 67 -16.87 12.06 36.33
C THR A 67 -18.38 12.21 36.52
N PRO A 68 -19.18 12.23 35.44
CA PRO A 68 -20.58 11.81 35.53
C PRO A 68 -20.81 10.47 34.79
N ARG A 69 -21.28 9.48 35.56
CA ARG A 69 -22.05 8.31 35.09
C ARG A 69 -23.36 8.79 34.45
N SER A 70 -23.81 8.12 33.39
CA SER A 70 -25.21 7.66 33.26
C SER A 70 -25.41 6.76 32.04
N SER A 71 -25.95 5.56 32.29
CA SER A 71 -26.69 4.71 31.35
C SER A 71 -28.19 4.96 31.53
N PRO A 72 -29.01 4.69 30.49
CA PRO A 72 -30.13 3.74 30.61
C PRO A 72 -30.24 2.88 29.31
N GLN A 73 -30.29 1.55 29.30
CA GLN A 73 -31.27 0.54 29.77
C GLN A 73 -32.64 0.52 29.05
N ARG A 74 -32.84 -0.57 28.27
CA ARG A 74 -34.09 -1.31 27.87
C ARG A 74 -35.07 -0.59 26.93
N GLU A 75 -35.88 -1.22 26.05
CA GLU A 75 -36.63 -2.50 26.01
C GLU A 75 -36.73 -2.99 24.53
N THR A 76 -36.60 -4.29 24.21
CA THR A 76 -37.67 -5.31 24.02
C THR A 76 -38.75 -4.94 22.99
N ILE A 77 -38.89 -5.73 21.92
CA ILE A 77 -40.16 -6.26 21.37
C ILE A 77 -39.82 -7.32 20.30
N SER A 78 -40.44 -8.49 20.48
CA SER A 78 -40.47 -9.65 19.59
C SER A 78 -41.35 -9.42 18.36
N HIS A 79 -41.24 -10.27 17.33
CA HIS A 79 -42.34 -11.06 16.73
C HIS A 79 -42.01 -11.54 15.29
N THR A 80 -41.71 -12.84 15.22
CA THR A 80 -42.30 -13.88 14.36
C THR A 80 -42.69 -13.60 12.89
N ALA A 81 -42.18 -14.48 12.01
CA ALA A 81 -42.91 -15.41 11.12
C ALA A 81 -42.90 -15.20 9.57
N MET A 82 -42.52 -16.31 8.89
CA MET A 82 -42.97 -16.81 7.57
C MET A 82 -42.57 -16.00 6.33
N SER A 83 -42.42 -16.51 5.11
CA SER A 83 -42.29 -17.82 4.45
C SER A 83 -42.08 -17.50 2.95
N HIS A 84 -41.76 -18.50 2.13
CA HIS A 84 -41.85 -18.56 0.66
C HIS A 84 -40.54 -18.52 -0.17
N VAL A 85 -40.25 -19.68 -0.75
CA VAL A 85 -39.49 -19.98 -1.98
C VAL A 85 -40.50 -20.29 -3.10
N PRO A 86 -40.10 -20.53 -4.37
CA PRO A 86 -39.04 -19.94 -5.21
C PRO A 86 -39.65 -19.40 -6.54
N ASP A 87 -38.92 -18.59 -7.32
CA ASP A 87 -39.17 -18.55 -8.77
C ASP A 87 -37.92 -18.24 -9.58
N VAL A 88 -37.80 -18.99 -10.68
CA VAL A 88 -36.72 -18.99 -11.65
C VAL A 88 -37.09 -17.98 -12.74
N THR A 89 -36.33 -16.91 -12.89
CA THR A 89 -36.26 -16.25 -14.20
C THR A 89 -34.86 -15.72 -14.48
N ARG A 90 -34.27 -16.39 -15.46
CA ARG A 90 -33.01 -16.11 -16.15
C ARG A 90 -32.94 -14.65 -16.58
N SER A 91 -31.94 -13.93 -16.08
CA SER A 91 -31.56 -12.59 -16.58
C SER A 91 -30.02 -12.53 -16.71
N PRO A 92 -29.48 -11.76 -17.67
CA PRO A 92 -28.13 -11.95 -18.19
C PRO A 92 -27.07 -11.58 -17.15
N GLN A 93 -25.95 -12.31 -17.19
CA GLN A 93 -24.69 -11.96 -16.53
C GLN A 93 -24.26 -10.55 -16.91
N SER A 94 -24.76 -9.57 -16.17
CA SER A 94 -24.05 -8.34 -15.96
C SER A 94 -23.00 -8.67 -14.91
N THR A 95 -21.73 -8.44 -15.23
CA THR A 95 -20.64 -8.37 -14.27
C THR A 95 -20.91 -7.20 -13.32
N SER A 96 -21.90 -7.33 -12.46
CA SER A 96 -22.09 -6.48 -11.30
C SER A 96 -20.96 -6.85 -10.35
N SER A 97 -19.90 -6.05 -10.40
CA SER A 97 -19.04 -5.87 -9.25
C SER A 97 -19.93 -5.61 -8.05
N SER A 98 -20.14 -6.65 -7.25
CA SER A 98 -20.92 -6.57 -6.03
C SER A 98 -20.22 -5.55 -5.14
N ASN A 99 -20.76 -4.34 -5.11
CA ASN A 99 -20.58 -3.40 -4.01
C ASN A 99 -21.36 -3.92 -2.80
N THR A 100 -21.19 -5.19 -2.45
CA THR A 100 -21.21 -5.58 -1.05
C THR A 100 -20.19 -4.67 -0.40
N SER A 101 -20.55 -4.02 0.69
CA SER A 101 -19.67 -3.25 1.58
C SER A 101 -18.60 -4.18 2.17
N ASP A 102 -17.78 -4.73 1.28
CA ASP A 102 -16.81 -5.74 1.60
C ASP A 102 -15.59 -4.94 1.99
N ASP A 103 -15.50 -4.67 3.29
CA ASP A 103 -14.58 -3.74 3.91
C ASP A 103 -13.14 -4.24 3.70
N SER A 104 -12.66 -3.99 2.50
CA SER A 104 -11.47 -4.56 1.90
C SER A 104 -10.81 -3.51 1.03
N PHE A 105 -9.51 -3.66 0.88
CA PHE A 105 -8.69 -2.80 0.04
C PHE A 105 -7.74 -3.66 -0.77
N ALA A 106 -7.26 -3.11 -1.87
CA ALA A 106 -6.27 -3.76 -2.70
C ALA A 106 -4.90 -3.15 -2.41
N LEU A 107 -3.95 -4.00 -2.07
CA LEU A 107 -2.54 -3.70 -1.92
C LEU A 107 -1.83 -4.13 -3.21
N LEU A 108 -0.97 -3.27 -3.74
CA LEU A 108 -0.04 -3.63 -4.79
C LEU A 108 1.35 -3.82 -4.17
N LEU A 109 1.92 -5.01 -4.34
CA LEU A 109 3.31 -5.32 -4.02
C LEU A 109 4.10 -5.40 -5.33
N THR A 110 5.25 -4.76 -5.40
CA THR A 110 6.11 -4.75 -6.59
C THR A 110 7.57 -4.99 -6.22
N ASN A 111 8.42 -5.18 -7.23
CA ASN A 111 9.83 -5.55 -7.07
C ASN A 111 9.99 -6.93 -6.40
N ILE A 112 9.18 -7.90 -6.83
CA ILE A 112 9.22 -9.29 -6.39
C ILE A 112 9.79 -10.14 -7.53
N ASP A 113 10.65 -11.10 -7.21
CA ASP A 113 11.27 -11.98 -8.21
C ASP A 113 10.22 -12.77 -9.01
N ALA A 114 10.48 -12.98 -10.30
CA ALA A 114 9.53 -13.62 -11.22
C ALA A 114 9.25 -15.09 -10.89
N SER A 115 10.14 -15.79 -10.18
CA SER A 115 9.93 -17.18 -9.73
C SER A 115 8.90 -17.31 -8.61
N VAL A 116 8.59 -16.21 -7.91
CA VAL A 116 7.70 -16.21 -6.74
C VAL A 116 6.26 -16.53 -7.16
N SER A 117 5.62 -17.43 -6.41
CA SER A 117 4.23 -17.83 -6.63
C SER A 117 3.23 -16.96 -5.84
N GLU A 118 1.95 -17.03 -6.22
CA GLU A 118 0.89 -16.37 -5.46
C GLU A 118 0.77 -16.92 -4.02
N THR A 119 1.03 -18.21 -3.83
CA THR A 119 1.02 -18.85 -2.51
C THR A 119 2.16 -18.34 -1.63
N ASP A 120 3.34 -18.09 -2.20
CA ASP A 120 4.47 -17.52 -1.45
C ASP A 120 4.17 -16.09 -1.00
N VAL A 121 3.53 -15.30 -1.86
CA VAL A 121 3.06 -13.95 -1.50
C VAL A 121 1.97 -14.01 -0.44
N GLN A 122 1.04 -14.97 -0.51
CA GLN A 122 0.04 -15.16 0.54
C GLN A 122 0.71 -15.44 1.90
N ARG A 123 1.68 -16.35 1.94
CA ARG A 123 2.45 -16.65 3.17
C ARG A 123 3.23 -15.43 3.67
N LEU A 124 3.83 -14.66 2.76
CA LEU A 124 4.53 -13.43 3.10
C LEU A 124 3.60 -12.44 3.80
N VAL A 125 2.43 -12.19 3.22
CA VAL A 125 1.43 -11.26 3.75
C VAL A 125 0.92 -11.73 5.11
N SER A 126 0.58 -13.02 5.24
CA SER A 126 0.17 -13.63 6.51
C SER A 126 1.23 -13.46 7.60
N ARG A 127 2.51 -13.73 7.27
CA ARG A 127 3.63 -13.59 8.21
C ARG A 127 3.87 -12.13 8.64
N CYS A 128 3.81 -11.19 7.70
CA CYS A 128 4.09 -9.78 7.96
C CYS A 128 2.98 -9.08 8.74
N LEU A 129 1.73 -9.48 8.51
CA LEU A 129 0.56 -8.87 9.16
C LEU A 129 0.08 -9.65 10.38
N GLY A 130 0.48 -10.91 10.55
CA GLY A 130 -0.15 -11.82 11.50
C GLY A 130 -1.56 -12.21 11.08
N ALA A 131 -1.83 -12.21 9.77
CA ALA A 131 -3.13 -12.56 9.21
C ALA A 131 -3.26 -14.08 9.05
N CYS A 132 -4.44 -14.62 9.33
CA CYS A 132 -4.74 -16.04 9.11
C CYS A 132 -5.11 -16.30 7.64
N ASP A 133 -5.08 -17.57 7.19
CA ASP A 133 -5.31 -17.97 5.80
C ASP A 133 -6.67 -17.56 5.19
N GLY A 134 -7.63 -17.09 5.99
CA GLY A 134 -8.92 -16.54 5.54
C GLY A 134 -8.97 -15.02 5.35
N ASP A 135 -7.95 -14.28 5.78
CA ASP A 135 -7.94 -12.80 5.72
C ASP A 135 -7.43 -12.26 4.36
N CYS A 136 -6.66 -13.07 3.65
CA CYS A 136 -6.20 -12.83 2.28
C CYS A 136 -7.25 -13.33 1.29
N LYS A 137 -8.14 -12.43 0.85
CA LYS A 137 -9.26 -12.80 -0.03
C LYS A 137 -8.83 -13.18 -1.43
N ASN A 138 -7.80 -12.51 -1.95
CA ASN A 138 -7.32 -12.76 -3.31
C ASN A 138 -5.87 -12.30 -3.48
N VAL A 139 -5.02 -13.16 -4.02
CA VAL A 139 -3.68 -12.81 -4.48
C VAL A 139 -3.63 -13.06 -5.98
N ARG A 140 -3.20 -12.08 -6.76
CA ARG A 140 -3.01 -12.21 -8.20
C ARG A 140 -1.66 -11.70 -8.64
N LYS A 141 -0.93 -12.54 -9.38
CA LYS A 141 0.31 -12.19 -10.06
C LYS A 141 0.00 -11.39 -11.32
N PHE A 142 0.71 -10.28 -11.51
CA PHE A 142 0.65 -9.43 -12.70
C PHE A 142 1.90 -9.63 -13.53
N VAL A 143 1.68 -10.21 -14.71
CA VAL A 143 2.72 -10.51 -15.69
C VAL A 143 2.24 -9.99 -17.05
N PRO A 144 3.12 -9.33 -17.83
CA PRO A 144 2.82 -9.00 -19.22
C PRO A 144 2.46 -10.27 -20.01
N ARG A 145 1.43 -10.19 -20.86
CA ARG A 145 1.03 -11.34 -21.70
C ARG A 145 2.03 -11.68 -22.80
N TRP A 146 2.96 -10.79 -23.09
CA TRP A 146 3.86 -10.83 -24.25
C TRP A 146 5.31 -11.16 -23.89
N VAL A 147 5.58 -11.42 -22.61
CA VAL A 147 6.94 -11.68 -22.10
C VAL A 147 6.89 -12.97 -21.30
N ASP A 148 7.79 -13.90 -21.62
CA ASP A 148 7.97 -15.11 -20.83
C ASP A 148 8.40 -14.73 -19.41
N TYR A 149 7.83 -15.41 -18.42
CA TYR A 149 8.04 -15.14 -17.00
C TYR A 149 9.53 -15.10 -16.62
N ASP A 150 10.35 -15.90 -17.31
CA ASP A 150 11.78 -16.06 -17.05
C ASP A 150 12.62 -14.82 -17.42
N ASN A 151 12.08 -13.91 -18.25
CA ASN A 151 12.79 -12.72 -18.74
C ASN A 151 12.41 -11.44 -18.00
N LEU A 152 11.63 -11.53 -16.92
CA LEU A 152 11.21 -10.36 -16.14
C LEU A 152 12.14 -10.14 -14.95
N ASP A 153 12.73 -8.94 -14.86
CA ASP A 153 13.55 -8.53 -13.71
C ASP A 153 12.75 -8.57 -12.40
N TYR A 154 11.44 -8.30 -12.49
CA TYR A 154 10.51 -8.40 -11.37
C TYR A 154 9.07 -8.51 -11.87
N VAL A 155 8.21 -8.98 -10.97
CA VAL A 155 6.76 -9.03 -11.12
C VAL A 155 6.08 -8.21 -10.03
N SER A 156 4.78 -7.96 -10.24
CA SER A 156 3.92 -7.30 -9.27
C SER A 156 2.78 -8.21 -8.86
N PHE A 157 2.27 -8.03 -7.65
CA PHE A 157 1.14 -8.77 -7.12
C PHE A 157 0.09 -7.82 -6.60
N LYS A 158 -1.18 -8.12 -6.91
CA LYS A 158 -2.33 -7.50 -6.28
C LYS A 158 -2.84 -8.42 -5.19
N VAL A 159 -2.93 -7.89 -3.98
CA VAL A 159 -3.42 -8.60 -2.79
C VAL A 159 -4.67 -7.89 -2.29
N VAL A 160 -5.78 -8.60 -2.14
CA VAL A 160 -7.02 -8.07 -1.57
C VAL A 160 -7.11 -8.51 -0.12
N LEU A 161 -7.16 -7.54 0.78
CA LEU A 161 -7.14 -7.73 2.23
C LEU A 161 -8.34 -7.04 2.88
N SER A 162 -8.76 -7.53 4.04
CA SER A 162 -9.69 -6.76 4.88
C SER A 162 -9.08 -5.42 5.30
N LYS A 163 -9.89 -4.37 5.35
CA LYS A 163 -9.50 -3.00 5.69
C LYS A 163 -8.93 -2.87 7.11
N LYS A 164 -9.21 -3.82 8.01
CA LYS A 164 -8.58 -3.93 9.34
C LYS A 164 -7.05 -3.95 9.24
N TRP A 165 -6.50 -4.50 8.16
CA TRP A 165 -5.06 -4.61 7.94
C TRP A 165 -4.45 -3.38 7.27
N LYS A 166 -5.24 -2.41 6.83
CA LYS A 166 -4.75 -1.24 6.08
C LYS A 166 -3.69 -0.45 6.85
N PRO A 167 -3.85 -0.12 8.14
CA PRO A 167 -2.83 0.65 8.88
C PRO A 167 -1.47 -0.08 8.93
N SER A 168 -1.48 -1.38 9.23
CA SER A 168 -0.27 -2.20 9.28
C SER A 168 0.33 -2.40 7.88
N ALA A 169 -0.48 -2.70 6.88
CA ALA A 169 -0.04 -2.94 5.50
C ALA A 169 0.55 -1.69 4.83
N MET A 170 0.17 -0.48 5.27
CA MET A 170 0.70 0.79 4.76
C MET A 170 1.97 1.27 5.49
N THR A 171 2.49 0.48 6.44
CA THR A 171 3.71 0.82 7.18
C THR A 171 4.94 0.23 6.48
N SER A 172 6.02 1.01 6.36
CA SER A 172 7.25 0.58 5.67
C SER A 172 8.02 -0.53 6.40
N SER A 173 7.88 -0.62 7.72
CA SER A 173 8.52 -1.66 8.54
C SER A 173 7.83 -3.04 8.43
N THR A 174 6.63 -3.10 7.86
CA THR A 174 5.85 -4.34 7.72
C THR A 174 6.45 -5.28 6.67
N TRP A 175 7.04 -4.72 5.62
CA TRP A 175 7.49 -5.49 4.46
C TRP A 175 9.00 -5.74 4.48
N PRO A 176 9.47 -6.86 3.88
CA PRO A 176 10.90 -7.10 3.72
C PRO A 176 11.59 -6.00 2.92
N LYS A 177 12.90 -5.87 3.10
CA LYS A 177 13.73 -4.94 2.32
C LYS A 177 13.51 -5.15 0.82
N ASN A 178 13.49 -4.05 0.08
CA ASN A 178 13.30 -3.98 -1.37
C ASN A 178 11.89 -4.31 -1.90
N VAL A 179 10.96 -4.83 -1.09
CA VAL A 179 9.55 -4.94 -1.50
C VAL A 179 8.93 -3.55 -1.49
N LYS A 180 8.39 -3.14 -2.63
CA LYS A 180 7.67 -1.87 -2.76
C LYS A 180 6.18 -2.13 -2.62
N PHE A 181 5.48 -1.21 -1.96
CA PHE A 181 4.05 -1.37 -1.71
C PHE A 181 3.29 -0.05 -1.87
N ARG A 182 2.04 -0.14 -2.31
CA ARG A 182 1.10 0.98 -2.36
C ARG A 182 -0.34 0.48 -2.37
N GLU A 183 -1.29 1.35 -2.00
CA GLU A 183 -2.70 1.07 -2.21
C GLU A 183 -3.04 1.08 -3.72
N PHE A 184 -3.75 0.06 -4.17
CA PHE A 184 -4.28 -0.04 -5.52
C PHE A 184 -5.69 0.57 -5.57
N VAL A 185 -5.76 1.86 -5.88
CA VAL A 185 -7.02 2.58 -6.05
C VAL A 185 -7.47 2.49 -7.49
N ARG A 186 -8.70 1.99 -7.74
CA ARG A 186 -9.32 2.13 -9.07
C ARG A 186 -9.72 3.58 -9.25
N LYS A 187 -8.94 4.34 -10.02
CA LYS A 187 -9.35 5.68 -10.46
C LYS A 187 -10.50 5.53 -11.46
N GLN A 188 -11.60 6.22 -11.22
CA GLN A 188 -12.76 6.22 -12.11
C GLN A 188 -12.51 7.06 -13.38
N CYS A 189 -11.60 8.02 -13.32
CA CYS A 189 -11.23 8.86 -14.46
C CYS A 189 -9.97 8.29 -15.12
N THR A 190 -10.15 7.73 -16.33
CA THR A 190 -9.01 7.33 -17.18
C THR A 190 -8.45 8.58 -17.83
N TRP A 191 -7.15 8.80 -17.73
CA TRP A 191 -6.49 9.89 -18.44
C TRP A 191 -6.49 9.61 -19.94
N LYS A 192 -6.80 10.62 -20.75
CA LYS A 192 -6.62 10.61 -22.21
C LYS A 192 -5.81 11.85 -22.59
N PRO A 193 -4.89 11.75 -23.56
CA PRO A 193 -4.21 12.93 -24.08
C PRO A 193 -5.23 13.85 -24.76
N ASP A 194 -5.11 15.15 -24.52
CA ASP A 194 -5.84 16.14 -25.31
C ASP A 194 -5.23 16.15 -26.71
N ILE A 195 -6.07 15.81 -27.70
CA ILE A 195 -5.72 15.92 -29.11
C ILE A 195 -6.01 17.37 -29.48
N MET A 196 -4.98 18.23 -29.44
CA MET A 196 -5.01 19.57 -30.06
C MET A 196 -4.23 19.55 -31.37
#